data_AF-A0A194YGN7-F1
#
_entry.id   AF-A0A194YGN7-F1
#
_cell.length_a   1.000
_cell.length_b   1.000
_cell.length_c   1.000
_cell.angle_alpha   90.00
_cell.angle_beta   90.00
_cell.angle_gamma   90.00
#
_symmetry.space_group_name_H-M   'P 1'
#
loop_
_entity.id
_entity.type
_entity.pdbx_description
1 polymer ?
#
loop_
_entity_poly.entity_id
_entity_poly.type
_entity_poly.pdbx_seq_one_letter_code
_entity_poly.pdbx_strand_id
1 'polypeptide(L)'
;MAARSMAMAFLTTALAVVLLLGACAASAPCLTTDAAAAAVCQNQQRHDDDDGDLVATACERAKGHEAHHFRGLGLTALTKDFCETTLRSDNRSAAANDTRELALVAMDLASTAAASASTKARSALRSSGGRGGKDRDTEFSLRYCVMDYGTVAAVLPACRVIVEEYSPGDFQAPFDYLECAGRVMDAAGDCWQRVSYEDGELKRALWKDAVDVANRANLAQALVEQMVDFPDDHH
;
A
#
# COMPACT_ATOMS: atom_id res chain seq x y z
N MET A 1 -8.95 46.58 -48.60
CA MET A 1 -10.01 47.20 -47.77
C MET A 1 -9.47 47.30 -46.36
N ALA A 2 -9.46 48.52 -45.84
CA ALA A 2 -8.85 48.91 -44.57
C ALA A 2 -9.88 48.88 -43.42
N ALA A 3 -9.37 49.14 -42.20
CA ALA A 3 -10.05 49.48 -40.95
C ALA A 3 -10.57 48.29 -40.12
N ARG A 4 -10.44 48.24 -38.79
CA ARG A 4 -9.96 49.22 -37.79
C ARG A 4 -9.73 48.49 -36.45
N SER A 5 -8.73 48.96 -35.71
CA SER A 5 -8.54 48.71 -34.28
C SER A 5 -9.76 49.08 -33.44
N MET A 6 -9.97 48.38 -32.33
CA MET A 6 -10.51 48.97 -31.10
C MET A 6 -9.81 48.36 -29.89
N ALA A 7 -8.86 49.12 -29.35
CA ALA A 7 -8.46 49.05 -27.96
C ALA A 7 -9.50 49.82 -27.13
N MET A 8 -9.91 49.26 -26.00
CA MET A 8 -10.51 50.03 -24.91
C MET A 8 -9.77 49.72 -23.63
N ALA A 9 -8.98 50.72 -23.21
CA ALA A 9 -8.53 50.89 -21.84
C ALA A 9 -9.67 51.54 -21.05
N PHE A 10 -9.92 51.08 -19.82
CA PHE A 10 -10.51 51.92 -18.78
C PHE A 10 -9.82 51.69 -17.45
N LEU A 11 -9.71 52.81 -16.74
CA LEU A 11 -8.82 53.20 -15.66
C LEU A 11 -9.27 52.73 -14.27
N THR A 12 -8.27 52.38 -13.45
CA THR A 12 -8.00 52.74 -12.03
C THR A 12 -9.13 53.06 -11.04
N THR A 13 -9.09 52.40 -9.87
CA THR A 13 -9.06 52.90 -8.45
C THR A 13 -9.47 51.74 -7.54
N ALA A 14 -8.96 51.45 -6.33
CA ALA A 14 -7.94 52.03 -5.47
C ALA A 14 -7.60 50.98 -4.38
N LEU A 15 -6.36 51.07 -3.87
CA LEU A 15 -5.86 50.69 -2.54
C LEU A 15 -6.77 49.94 -1.54
N ALA A 16 -6.29 48.77 -1.10
CA ALA A 16 -6.28 48.40 0.32
C ALA A 16 -4.97 47.66 0.64
N VAL A 17 -4.06 48.39 1.30
CA VAL A 17 -2.86 47.87 1.95
C VAL A 17 -3.32 47.16 3.22
N VAL A 18 -3.13 45.84 3.31
CA VAL A 18 -3.09 45.14 4.60
C VAL A 18 -1.69 44.57 4.76
N LEU A 19 -0.87 45.38 5.43
CA LEU A 19 0.34 44.94 6.11
C LEU A 19 -0.07 44.02 7.26
N LEU A 20 0.21 42.73 7.13
CA LEU A 20 0.35 41.83 8.28
C LEU A 20 1.71 41.15 8.17
N LEU A 21 2.68 41.85 8.77
CA LEU A 21 3.74 41.36 9.64
C LEU A 21 4.17 39.90 9.42
N GLY A 22 5.42 39.77 8.96
CA GLY A 22 6.18 38.55 9.15
C GLY A 22 6.26 38.18 10.62
N ALA A 23 6.04 36.90 10.89
CA ALA A 23 6.49 36.24 12.10
C ALA A 23 7.48 35.16 11.67
N CYS A 24 8.70 35.27 12.18
CA CYS A 24 9.69 34.22 12.17
C CYS A 24 9.03 32.92 12.67
N ALA A 25 9.32 31.81 11.97
CA ALA A 25 9.08 30.47 12.47
C ALA A 25 10.02 30.21 13.67
N ALA A 26 9.65 30.78 14.81
CA ALA A 26 10.09 30.31 16.12
C ALA A 26 8.99 29.37 16.61
N SER A 27 9.37 28.14 16.93
CA SER A 27 8.58 27.13 17.61
C SER A 27 7.73 27.74 18.73
N ALA A 28 6.46 28.00 18.45
CA ALA A 28 5.51 28.47 19.44
C ALA A 28 4.89 27.23 20.12
N PRO A 29 4.92 27.15 21.46
CA PRO A 29 4.14 26.13 22.15
C PRO A 29 2.64 26.39 21.94
N CYS A 30 1.92 25.38 21.44
CA CYS A 30 0.47 25.41 21.23
C CYS A 30 -0.26 25.60 22.58
N LEU A 31 -0.59 26.84 22.93
CA LEU A 31 -1.54 27.15 23.98
C LEU A 31 -2.93 27.28 23.35
N THR A 32 -3.60 26.15 23.15
CA THR A 32 -5.04 26.14 22.84
C THR A 32 -5.81 25.72 24.07
N THR A 33 -6.94 26.39 24.35
CA THR A 33 -7.83 26.07 25.49
C THR A 33 -8.87 25.02 25.14
N ASP A 34 -8.81 24.47 23.93
CA ASP A 34 -9.77 23.48 23.43
C ASP A 34 -9.16 22.08 23.53
N ALA A 35 -9.76 21.23 24.36
CA ALA A 35 -9.26 19.90 24.63
C ALA A 35 -9.22 19.02 23.36
N ALA A 36 -10.09 19.27 22.37
CA ALA A 36 -10.08 18.55 21.10
C ALA A 36 -8.91 18.97 20.21
N ALA A 37 -8.63 20.27 20.11
CA ALA A 37 -7.49 20.79 19.35
C ALA A 37 -6.15 20.45 20.00
N ALA A 38 -6.10 20.41 21.34
CA ALA A 38 -4.93 19.97 22.10
C ALA A 38 -4.62 18.49 21.88
N ALA A 39 -5.64 17.62 21.78
CA ALA A 39 -5.47 16.20 21.49
C ALA A 39 -4.91 15.96 20.08
N VAL A 40 -5.40 16.70 19.07
CA VAL A 40 -4.87 16.65 17.70
C VAL A 40 -3.41 17.12 17.66
N CYS A 41 -3.08 18.22 18.36
CA CYS A 41 -1.69 18.71 18.44
C CYS A 41 -0.75 17.72 19.17
N GLN A 42 -1.22 17.06 20.23
CA GLN A 42 -0.43 16.06 20.95
C GLN A 42 -0.21 14.79 20.15
N ASN A 43 -1.19 14.36 19.33
CA ASN A 43 -1.02 13.22 18.44
C ASN A 43 -0.04 13.53 17.30
N GLN A 44 -0.05 14.77 16.80
CA GLN A 44 0.85 15.23 15.76
C GLN A 44 2.29 15.43 16.28
N GLN A 45 2.45 16.00 17.48
CA GLN A 45 3.77 16.12 18.13
C GLN A 45 4.36 14.78 18.57
N ARG A 46 3.53 13.76 18.86
CA ARG A 46 4.02 12.39 19.09
C ARG A 46 4.58 11.71 17.85
N HIS A 47 4.29 12.24 16.65
CA HIS A 47 4.74 11.69 15.39
C HIS A 47 6.05 12.31 14.88
N ASP A 48 6.42 13.51 15.34
CA ASP A 48 7.58 14.27 14.85
C ASP A 48 8.88 14.05 15.65
N ASP A 49 8.84 13.37 16.81
CA ASP A 49 9.97 13.26 17.75
C ASP A 49 10.68 11.88 17.80
N ASP A 50 10.33 10.93 16.93
CA ASP A 50 11.06 9.66 16.85
C ASP A 50 12.06 9.71 15.68
N ASP A 51 13.31 10.11 15.98
CA ASP A 51 14.52 9.85 15.17
C ASP A 51 14.84 8.32 15.14
N GLY A 52 13.78 7.51 15.15
CA GLY A 52 13.75 6.07 15.18
C GLY A 52 13.58 5.53 13.78
N ASP A 53 14.07 4.31 13.56
CA ASP A 53 13.92 3.61 12.30
C ASP A 53 12.42 3.43 11.95
N LEU A 54 11.92 4.25 11.03
CA LEU A 54 10.51 4.25 10.59
C LEU A 54 10.05 2.85 10.16
N VAL A 55 10.93 2.07 9.50
CA VAL A 55 10.62 0.68 9.11
C VAL A 55 10.40 -0.17 10.35
N ALA A 56 11.28 -0.08 11.35
CA ALA A 56 11.13 -0.85 12.58
C ALA A 56 9.85 -0.47 13.34
N THR A 57 9.53 0.82 13.41
CA THR A 57 8.30 1.32 14.07
C THR A 57 7.04 0.87 13.34
N ALA A 58 6.98 1.00 12.01
CA ALA A 58 5.85 0.56 11.21
C ALA A 58 5.65 -0.97 11.28
N CYS A 59 6.75 -1.73 11.25
CA CYS A 59 6.71 -3.19 11.37
C CYS A 59 6.35 -3.68 12.78
N GLU A 60 6.70 -2.93 13.83
CA GLU A 60 6.28 -3.23 15.19
C GLU A 60 4.76 -3.08 15.34
N ARG A 61 4.16 -2.05 14.74
CA ARG A 61 2.71 -1.85 14.72
C ARG A 61 2.00 -2.86 13.82
N ALA A 62 2.60 -3.22 12.69
CA ALA A 62 2.01 -4.17 11.73
C ALA A 62 2.06 -5.63 12.24
N LYS A 63 2.87 -5.94 13.26
CA LYS A 63 3.04 -7.32 13.70
C LYS A 63 1.71 -7.88 14.21
N GLY A 64 1.41 -9.13 13.87
CA GLY A 64 0.14 -9.73 14.25
C GLY A 64 -1.04 -9.29 13.38
N HIS A 65 -0.83 -8.36 12.43
CA HIS A 65 -1.84 -8.03 11.43
C HIS A 65 -2.20 -9.29 10.62
N GLU A 66 -3.46 -9.68 10.75
CA GLU A 66 -4.10 -10.72 9.97
C GLU A 66 -5.20 -10.05 9.18
N ALA A 67 -5.04 -9.94 7.86
CA ALA A 67 -6.16 -9.50 7.06
C ALA A 67 -7.36 -10.42 7.27
N HIS A 68 -8.53 -9.82 7.52
CA HIS A 68 -9.75 -10.53 7.89
C HIS A 68 -10.12 -11.66 6.91
N HIS A 69 -9.73 -11.55 5.63
CA HIS A 69 -10.00 -12.55 4.60
C HIS A 69 -9.12 -13.81 4.69
N PHE A 70 -8.00 -13.78 5.42
CA PHE A 70 -7.10 -14.94 5.57
C PHE A 70 -7.12 -15.58 6.96
N ARG A 71 -7.98 -15.09 7.85
CA ARG A 71 -8.12 -15.63 9.19
C ARG A 71 -8.50 -17.11 9.13
N GLY A 72 -7.68 -17.97 9.75
CA GLY A 72 -7.93 -19.41 9.80
C GLY A 72 -7.52 -20.21 8.56
N LEU A 73 -6.93 -19.56 7.56
CA LEU A 73 -6.49 -20.21 6.32
C LEU A 73 -4.99 -20.62 6.37
N GLY A 74 -4.22 -20.22 7.38
CA GLY A 74 -2.83 -20.68 7.56
C GLY A 74 -1.79 -19.82 6.84
N LEU A 75 -2.20 -18.69 6.27
CA LEU A 75 -1.30 -17.53 6.16
C LEU A 75 -1.00 -17.07 7.59
N THR A 76 0.27 -17.14 7.97
CA THR A 76 0.72 -16.71 9.29
C THR A 76 0.56 -15.20 9.41
N ALA A 77 0.06 -14.72 10.54
CA ALA A 77 0.05 -13.31 10.90
C ALA A 77 1.39 -12.64 10.53
N LEU A 78 1.32 -11.40 10.05
CA LEU A 78 2.51 -10.69 9.62
C LEU A 78 3.54 -10.66 10.76
N THR A 79 4.75 -11.17 10.50
CA THR A 79 5.83 -11.12 11.48
C THR A 79 6.64 -9.86 11.29
N LYS A 80 7.18 -9.31 12.39
CA LYS A 80 8.09 -8.17 12.35
C LYS A 80 9.28 -8.45 11.43
N ASP A 81 9.92 -9.61 11.59
CA ASP A 81 11.09 -9.99 10.80
C ASP A 81 10.80 -10.04 9.29
N PHE A 82 9.64 -10.57 8.90
CA PHE A 82 9.21 -10.59 7.50
C PHE A 82 9.00 -9.16 6.98
N CYS A 83 8.27 -8.32 7.73
CA CYS A 83 8.01 -6.93 7.38
C CYS A 83 9.33 -6.17 7.17
N GLU A 84 10.22 -6.23 8.16
CA GLU A 84 11.49 -5.52 8.14
C GLU A 84 12.41 -6.00 7.00
N THR A 85 12.56 -7.32 6.85
CA THR A 85 13.39 -7.90 5.78
C THR A 85 12.85 -7.54 4.40
N THR A 86 11.53 -7.55 4.26
CA THR A 86 10.86 -7.23 2.99
C THR A 86 11.02 -5.75 2.64
N LEU A 87 10.71 -4.84 3.55
CA LEU A 87 10.87 -3.40 3.31
C LEU A 87 12.33 -3.04 3.07
N ARG A 88 13.26 -3.54 3.89
CA ARG A 88 14.70 -3.24 3.72
C ARG A 88 15.32 -3.88 2.48
N SER A 89 14.61 -4.76 1.76
CA SER A 89 15.04 -5.25 0.45
C SER A 89 14.94 -4.20 -0.66
N ASP A 90 14.17 -3.12 -0.43
CA ASP A 90 14.05 -1.96 -1.31
C ASP A 90 14.65 -0.73 -0.62
N ASN A 91 15.60 -0.07 -1.30
CA ASN A 91 16.32 1.07 -0.75
C ASN A 91 15.42 2.30 -0.53
N ARG A 92 14.26 2.37 -1.19
CA ARG A 92 13.28 3.45 -0.98
C ARG A 92 12.71 3.44 0.44
N SER A 93 12.63 2.28 1.09
CA SER A 93 12.16 2.18 2.47
C SER A 93 13.06 2.93 3.46
N ALA A 94 14.37 2.99 3.19
CA ALA A 94 15.31 3.74 4.03
C ALA A 94 15.25 5.26 3.80
N ALA A 95 14.67 5.70 2.68
CA ALA A 95 14.46 7.11 2.35
C ALA A 95 13.00 7.56 2.62
N ALA A 96 12.17 6.66 3.15
CA ALA A 96 10.77 6.94 3.38
C ALA A 96 10.60 7.95 4.51
N ASN A 97 9.81 9.00 4.28
CA ASN A 97 9.54 10.05 5.26
C ASN A 97 8.31 9.73 6.14
N ASP A 98 7.41 8.89 5.64
CA ASP A 98 6.14 8.57 6.29
C ASP A 98 5.66 7.15 5.95
N THR A 99 4.61 6.69 6.65
CA THR A 99 4.02 5.36 6.42
C THR A 99 3.42 5.22 5.02
N ARG A 100 2.96 6.31 4.39
CA ARG A 100 2.42 6.29 3.03
C ARG A 100 3.51 5.89 2.02
N GLU A 101 4.70 6.47 2.13
CA GLU A 101 5.84 6.09 1.29
C GLU A 101 6.23 4.62 1.50
N LEU A 102 6.19 4.11 2.74
CA LEU A 102 6.39 2.68 3.01
C LEU A 102 5.29 1.79 2.39
N ALA A 103 4.01 2.22 2.46
CA ALA A 103 2.90 1.50 1.86
C ALA A 103 3.04 1.39 0.34
N LEU A 104 3.47 2.46 -0.33
CA LEU A 104 3.76 2.48 -1.76
C LEU A 104 4.92 1.53 -2.12
N VAL A 105 5.97 1.47 -1.29
CA VAL A 105 7.06 0.51 -1.49
C VAL A 105 6.56 -0.93 -1.33
N ALA A 106 5.76 -1.21 -0.31
CA ALA A 106 5.18 -2.53 -0.10
C ALA A 106 4.26 -2.97 -1.25
N MET A 107 3.44 -2.05 -1.78
CA MET A 107 2.63 -2.26 -2.98
C MET A 107 3.48 -2.68 -4.19
N ASP A 108 4.57 -1.96 -4.46
CA ASP A 108 5.47 -2.29 -5.57
C ASP A 108 6.19 -3.63 -5.37
N LEU A 109 6.56 -3.96 -4.12
CA LEU A 109 7.16 -5.24 -3.75
C LEU A 109 6.18 -6.40 -3.97
N ALA A 110 4.90 -6.21 -3.64
CA ALA A 110 3.83 -7.18 -3.92
C ALA A 110 3.63 -7.37 -5.43
N SER A 111 3.61 -6.28 -6.21
CA SER A 111 3.54 -6.31 -7.67
C SER A 111 4.67 -7.11 -8.30
N THR A 112 5.89 -6.84 -7.85
CA THR A 112 7.11 -7.48 -8.37
C THR A 112 7.09 -8.98 -8.07
N ALA A 113 6.66 -9.36 -6.87
CA ALA A 113 6.48 -10.76 -6.50
C ALA A 113 5.40 -11.43 -7.36
N ALA A 114 4.25 -10.80 -7.56
CA ALA A 114 3.16 -11.31 -8.39
C ALA A 114 3.59 -11.50 -9.86
N ALA A 115 4.34 -10.54 -10.43
CA ALA A 115 4.88 -10.64 -11.78
C ALA A 115 5.88 -11.79 -11.93
N SER A 116 6.76 -11.97 -10.94
CA SER A 116 7.72 -13.08 -10.87
C SER A 116 6.99 -14.43 -10.78
N ALA A 117 6.03 -14.55 -9.87
CA ALA A 117 5.21 -15.75 -9.69
C ALA A 117 4.39 -16.08 -10.94
N SER A 118 3.79 -15.08 -11.59
CA SER A 118 3.07 -15.26 -12.86
C SER A 118 3.99 -15.77 -13.98
N THR A 119 5.22 -15.27 -14.05
CA THR A 119 6.21 -15.73 -15.03
C THR A 119 6.60 -17.19 -14.80
N LYS A 120 6.80 -17.59 -13.54
CA LYS A 120 7.07 -18.99 -13.17
C LYS A 120 5.87 -19.89 -13.48
N ALA A 121 4.66 -19.48 -13.14
CA ALA A 121 3.43 -20.23 -13.41
C ALA A 121 3.20 -20.43 -14.92
N ARG A 122 3.38 -19.39 -15.74
CA ARG A 122 3.35 -19.50 -17.21
C ARG A 122 4.41 -20.44 -17.75
N SER A 123 5.60 -20.42 -17.18
CA SER A 123 6.69 -21.32 -17.58
C SER A 123 6.35 -22.77 -17.25
N ALA A 124 5.79 -23.04 -16.07
CA ALA A 124 5.30 -24.36 -15.69
C ALA A 124 4.16 -24.86 -16.60
N LEU A 125 3.23 -23.98 -16.99
CA LEU A 125 2.17 -24.29 -17.96
C LEU A 125 2.75 -24.74 -19.32
N ARG A 126 3.77 -24.06 -19.82
CA ARG A 126 4.43 -24.42 -21.09
C ARG A 126 5.21 -25.73 -20.98
N SER A 127 6.00 -25.88 -19.92
CA SER A 127 6.85 -27.06 -19.69
C SER A 127 6.03 -28.32 -19.44
N SER A 128 4.82 -28.18 -18.90
CA SER A 128 3.94 -29.32 -18.69
C SER A 128 3.42 -29.91 -20.03
N GLY A 129 3.29 -29.13 -21.10
CA GLY A 129 2.58 -29.46 -22.36
C GLY A 129 3.11 -30.62 -23.22
N GLY A 130 4.02 -31.47 -22.75
CA GLY A 130 4.73 -32.44 -23.61
C GLY A 130 4.89 -33.88 -23.11
N ARG A 131 4.45 -34.27 -21.90
CA ARG A 131 4.58 -35.66 -21.42
C ARG A 131 3.29 -36.14 -20.73
N GLY A 132 2.85 -37.32 -21.13
CA GLY A 132 1.53 -37.88 -20.86
C GLY A 132 1.17 -37.96 -19.37
N GLY A 133 -0.14 -37.79 -19.11
CA GLY A 133 -0.73 -37.94 -17.78
C GLY A 133 -0.55 -36.71 -16.89
N LYS A 134 -0.94 -35.51 -17.35
CA LYS A 134 -0.97 -34.34 -16.47
C LYS A 134 -2.09 -34.45 -15.45
N ASP A 135 -1.74 -34.13 -14.21
CA ASP A 135 -2.69 -33.69 -13.20
C ASP A 135 -3.43 -32.44 -13.70
N ARG A 136 -4.68 -32.60 -14.14
CA ARG A 136 -5.54 -31.51 -14.61
C ARG A 136 -5.71 -30.43 -13.55
N ASP A 137 -5.65 -30.79 -12.27
CA ASP A 137 -5.75 -29.84 -11.17
C ASP A 137 -4.54 -28.91 -11.15
N THR A 138 -3.33 -29.43 -11.29
CA THR A 138 -2.12 -28.58 -11.36
C THR A 138 -2.19 -27.58 -12.52
N GLU A 139 -2.63 -28.02 -13.71
CA GLU A 139 -2.78 -27.11 -14.85
C GLU A 139 -3.85 -26.04 -14.59
N PHE A 140 -4.95 -26.42 -13.93
CA PHE A 140 -6.02 -25.52 -13.54
C PHE A 140 -5.53 -24.48 -12.51
N SER A 141 -4.89 -24.90 -11.41
CA SER A 141 -4.32 -24.01 -10.39
C SER A 141 -3.34 -23.00 -10.99
N LEU A 142 -2.45 -23.43 -11.88
CA LEU A 142 -1.51 -22.54 -12.56
C LEU A 142 -2.20 -21.47 -13.41
N ARG A 143 -3.28 -21.82 -14.12
CA ARG A 143 -4.04 -20.84 -14.92
C ARG A 143 -4.72 -19.80 -14.05
N TYR A 144 -5.28 -20.21 -12.91
CA TYR A 144 -5.86 -19.28 -11.94
C TYR A 144 -4.80 -18.36 -11.37
N CYS A 145 -3.67 -18.88 -10.90
CA CYS A 145 -2.60 -18.05 -10.38
C CYS A 145 -2.11 -17.01 -11.40
N VAL A 146 -2.01 -17.37 -12.69
CA VAL A 146 -1.66 -16.41 -13.74
C VAL A 146 -2.72 -15.31 -13.90
N MET A 147 -4.00 -15.64 -13.76
CA MET A 147 -5.11 -14.69 -13.82
C MET A 147 -5.10 -13.77 -12.59
N ASP A 148 -4.99 -14.34 -11.39
CA ASP A 148 -5.03 -13.63 -10.11
C ASP A 148 -3.86 -12.64 -9.98
N TYR A 149 -2.64 -13.06 -10.34
CA TYR A 149 -1.50 -12.15 -10.43
C TYR A 149 -1.64 -11.12 -11.56
N GLY A 150 -2.38 -11.44 -12.62
CA GLY A 150 -2.77 -10.48 -13.66
C GLY A 150 -3.69 -9.39 -13.10
N THR A 151 -4.62 -9.75 -12.22
CA THR A 151 -5.50 -8.82 -11.51
C THR A 151 -4.70 -7.88 -10.59
N VAL A 152 -3.72 -8.40 -9.83
CA VAL A 152 -2.79 -7.56 -9.05
C VAL A 152 -2.16 -6.49 -9.95
N ALA A 153 -1.57 -6.90 -11.08
CA ALA A 153 -0.92 -5.97 -12.01
C ALA A 153 -1.88 -4.95 -12.64
N ALA A 154 -3.16 -5.30 -12.81
CA ALA A 154 -4.17 -4.43 -13.40
C ALA A 154 -4.72 -3.40 -12.40
N VAL A 155 -4.89 -3.78 -11.13
CA VAL A 155 -5.52 -2.95 -10.10
C VAL A 155 -4.51 -2.02 -9.43
N LEU A 156 -3.29 -2.51 -9.19
CA LEU A 156 -2.29 -1.79 -8.41
C LEU A 156 -1.97 -0.37 -8.90
N PRO A 157 -1.86 -0.07 -10.22
CA PRO A 157 -1.55 1.29 -10.66
C PRO A 157 -2.59 2.33 -10.23
N ALA A 158 -3.88 1.96 -10.23
CA ALA A 158 -4.95 2.84 -9.77
C ALA A 158 -4.90 3.00 -8.23
N CYS A 159 -4.69 1.90 -7.51
CA CYS A 159 -4.53 1.91 -6.05
C CYS A 159 -3.35 2.78 -5.60
N ARG A 160 -2.25 2.73 -6.36
CA ARG A 160 -1.06 3.53 -6.10
C ARG A 160 -1.35 5.02 -6.18
N VAL A 161 -2.05 5.48 -7.22
CA VAL A 161 -2.45 6.90 -7.37
C VAL A 161 -3.31 7.33 -6.19
N ILE A 162 -4.28 6.50 -5.80
CA ILE A 162 -5.15 6.79 -4.64
C ILE A 162 -4.31 6.93 -3.37
N VAL A 163 -3.39 6.00 -3.08
CA VAL A 163 -2.51 6.10 -1.90
C VAL A 163 -1.52 7.27 -1.98
N GLU A 164 -1.02 7.62 -3.17
CA GLU A 164 -0.15 8.78 -3.38
C GLU A 164 -0.85 10.11 -3.07
N GLU A 165 -2.15 10.20 -3.38
CA GLU A 165 -2.98 11.40 -3.13
C GLU A 165 -3.40 11.54 -1.65
N TYR A 166 -3.09 10.55 -0.80
CA TYR A 166 -3.42 10.61 0.62
C TYR A 166 -2.84 11.86 1.29
N SER A 167 -3.73 12.65 1.91
CA SER A 167 -3.39 13.80 2.73
C SER A 167 -4.08 13.67 4.09
N PRO A 168 -3.33 13.69 5.21
CA PRO A 168 -3.91 13.69 6.54
C PRO A 168 -4.92 14.83 6.72
N GLY A 169 -6.11 14.52 7.25
CA GLY A 169 -7.17 15.50 7.48
C GLY A 169 -8.01 15.86 6.26
N ASP A 170 -7.73 15.28 5.07
CA ASP A 170 -8.70 15.29 3.98
C ASP A 170 -9.82 14.27 4.30
N PHE A 171 -11.07 14.67 4.08
CA PHE A 171 -12.25 13.83 4.32
C PHE A 171 -12.46 12.77 3.23
N GLN A 172 -11.52 12.63 2.30
CA GLN A 172 -11.52 11.56 1.33
C GLN A 172 -11.68 10.24 2.08
N ALA A 173 -12.69 9.46 1.69
CA ALA A 173 -13.20 8.36 2.49
C ALA A 173 -12.05 7.39 2.80
N PRO A 174 -11.67 7.16 4.07
CA PRO A 174 -10.64 6.18 4.45
C PRO A 174 -10.86 4.82 3.77
N PHE A 175 -12.12 4.51 3.48
CA PHE A 175 -12.58 3.37 2.71
C PHE A 175 -11.96 3.22 1.31
N ASP A 176 -11.67 4.28 0.57
CA ASP A 176 -11.11 4.17 -0.78
C ASP A 176 -9.68 3.60 -0.76
N TYR A 177 -8.87 4.04 0.22
CA TYR A 177 -7.50 3.54 0.42
C TYR A 177 -7.53 2.08 0.87
N LEU A 178 -8.38 1.75 1.83
CA LEU A 178 -8.56 0.40 2.36
C LEU A 178 -9.10 -0.56 1.29
N GLU A 179 -10.07 -0.13 0.50
CA GLU A 179 -10.61 -0.91 -0.61
C GLU A 179 -9.53 -1.20 -1.66
N CYS A 180 -8.68 -0.21 -1.96
CA CYS A 180 -7.55 -0.39 -2.85
C CYS A 180 -6.57 -1.47 -2.36
N ALA A 181 -6.14 -1.36 -1.11
CA ALA A 181 -5.22 -2.34 -0.52
C ALA A 181 -5.86 -3.73 -0.42
N GLY A 182 -7.12 -3.80 -0.01
CA GLY A 182 -7.90 -5.04 0.08
C GLY A 182 -8.02 -5.74 -1.26
N ARG A 183 -8.35 -5.02 -2.35
CA ARG A 183 -8.43 -5.60 -3.70
C ARG A 183 -7.10 -6.19 -4.19
N VAL A 184 -5.99 -5.51 -3.90
CA VAL A 184 -4.64 -6.01 -4.23
C VAL A 184 -4.35 -7.28 -3.45
N MET A 185 -4.69 -7.28 -2.17
CA MET A 185 -4.49 -8.41 -1.28
C MET A 185 -5.35 -9.62 -1.65
N ASP A 186 -6.64 -9.42 -1.95
CA ASP A 186 -7.55 -10.48 -2.38
C ASP A 186 -7.02 -11.16 -3.65
N ALA A 187 -6.65 -10.35 -4.65
CA ALA A 187 -6.05 -10.86 -5.89
C ALA A 187 -4.72 -11.59 -5.65
N ALA A 188 -3.93 -11.16 -4.66
CA ALA A 188 -2.69 -11.83 -4.28
C ALA A 188 -2.93 -13.18 -3.58
N GLY A 189 -3.99 -13.28 -2.77
CA GLY A 189 -4.33 -14.47 -1.98
C GLY A 189 -5.21 -15.51 -2.69
N ASP A 190 -5.92 -15.15 -3.75
CA ASP A 190 -6.81 -16.07 -4.45
C ASP A 190 -6.08 -17.26 -5.08
N CYS A 191 -4.86 -17.05 -5.58
CA CYS A 191 -4.00 -18.13 -6.06
C CYS A 191 -3.69 -19.13 -4.94
N TRP A 192 -3.39 -18.62 -3.75
CA TRP A 192 -3.03 -19.42 -2.58
C TRP A 192 -4.17 -20.39 -2.21
N GLN A 193 -5.43 -19.96 -2.28
CA GLN A 193 -6.60 -20.82 -1.99
C GLN A 193 -6.76 -22.02 -2.94
N ARG A 194 -6.13 -21.95 -4.12
CA ARG A 194 -6.31 -22.92 -5.22
C ARG A 194 -5.13 -23.87 -5.38
N VAL A 195 -4.10 -23.73 -4.56
CA VAL A 195 -2.89 -24.56 -4.60
C VAL A 195 -2.84 -25.40 -3.33
N SER A 196 -2.99 -26.72 -3.43
CA SER A 196 -2.77 -27.60 -2.29
C SER A 196 -1.27 -27.84 -2.06
N TYR A 197 -0.81 -27.77 -0.81
CA TYR A 197 0.58 -28.05 -0.46
C TYR A 197 0.99 -29.52 -0.68
N GLU A 198 0.02 -30.44 -0.74
CA GLU A 198 0.24 -31.89 -0.61
C GLU A 198 0.68 -32.59 -1.91
N ASP A 199 0.65 -31.90 -3.05
CA ASP A 199 0.77 -32.55 -4.37
C ASP A 199 2.06 -32.18 -5.12
N GLY A 200 3.18 -32.84 -4.76
CA GLY A 200 4.40 -32.81 -5.57
C GLY A 200 5.24 -31.53 -5.49
N GLU A 201 6.36 -31.52 -6.20
CA GLU A 201 7.35 -30.42 -6.13
C GLU A 201 6.84 -29.12 -6.75
N LEU A 202 6.09 -29.22 -7.86
CA LEU A 202 5.58 -28.05 -8.57
C LEU A 202 4.53 -27.27 -7.76
N LYS A 203 3.55 -27.95 -7.16
CA LYS A 203 2.55 -27.26 -6.32
C LYS A 203 3.19 -26.73 -5.02
N ARG A 204 4.19 -27.39 -4.44
CA ARG A 204 4.96 -26.83 -3.31
C ARG A 204 5.72 -25.55 -3.68
N ALA A 205 6.34 -25.50 -4.86
CA ALA A 205 7.00 -24.29 -5.35
C ALA A 205 5.98 -23.16 -5.60
N LEU A 206 4.85 -23.49 -6.24
CA LEU A 206 3.76 -22.54 -6.49
C LEU A 206 3.15 -22.01 -5.19
N TRP A 207 2.94 -22.88 -4.20
CA TRP A 207 2.46 -22.52 -2.87
C TRP A 207 3.39 -21.51 -2.20
N LYS A 208 4.71 -21.75 -2.26
CA LYS A 208 5.70 -20.82 -1.70
C LYS A 208 5.63 -19.44 -2.36
N ASP A 209 5.51 -19.41 -3.69
CA ASP A 209 5.36 -18.15 -4.42
C ASP A 209 4.04 -17.46 -4.06
N ALA A 210 2.93 -18.22 -3.92
CA ALA A 210 1.64 -17.68 -3.51
C ALA A 210 1.66 -17.10 -2.08
N VAL A 211 2.31 -17.77 -1.14
CA VAL A 211 2.52 -17.26 0.23
C VAL A 211 3.35 -15.98 0.24
N ASP A 212 4.43 -15.91 -0.54
CA ASP A 212 5.26 -14.69 -0.62
C ASP A 212 4.47 -13.50 -1.19
N VAL A 213 3.71 -13.72 -2.27
CA VAL A 213 2.87 -12.68 -2.89
C VAL A 213 1.78 -12.21 -1.92
N ALA A 214 1.07 -13.14 -1.27
CA ALA A 214 0.03 -12.82 -0.30
C ALA A 214 0.60 -12.07 0.92
N ASN A 215 1.74 -12.49 1.48
CA ASN A 215 2.35 -11.82 2.62
C ASN A 215 2.81 -10.39 2.30
N ARG A 216 3.34 -10.15 1.09
CA ARG A 216 3.71 -8.80 0.65
C ARG A 216 2.49 -7.90 0.45
N ALA A 217 1.39 -8.45 -0.06
CA ALA A 217 0.15 -7.70 -0.18
C ALA A 217 -0.51 -7.43 1.20
N ASN A 218 -0.44 -8.39 2.12
CA ASN A 218 -0.87 -8.22 3.52
C ASN A 218 -0.04 -7.13 4.23
N LEU A 219 1.27 -7.07 3.98
CA LEU A 219 2.13 -5.97 4.45
C LEU A 219 1.68 -4.62 3.88
N ALA A 220 1.39 -4.55 2.57
CA ALA A 220 0.90 -3.32 1.96
C ALA A 220 -0.42 -2.86 2.58
N GLN A 221 -1.34 -3.78 2.85
CA GLN A 221 -2.60 -3.48 3.55
C GLN A 221 -2.37 -2.97 4.97
N ALA A 222 -1.55 -3.66 5.76
CA ALA A 222 -1.25 -3.23 7.13
C ALA A 222 -0.67 -1.80 7.19
N LEU A 223 0.17 -1.43 6.22
CA LEU A 223 0.73 -0.09 6.14
C LEU A 223 -0.30 0.95 5.69
N VAL A 224 -1.24 0.59 4.81
CA VAL A 224 -2.36 1.47 4.42
C VAL A 224 -3.32 1.68 5.60
N GLU A 225 -3.61 0.64 6.39
CA GLU A 225 -4.43 0.75 7.60
C GLU A 225 -3.80 1.69 8.64
N GLN A 226 -2.48 1.56 8.86
CA GLN A 226 -1.73 2.48 9.70
C GLN A 226 -1.73 3.92 9.16
N MET A 227 -1.68 4.08 7.83
CA MET A 227 -1.69 5.39 7.19
C MET A 227 -3.00 6.14 7.45
N VAL A 228 -4.15 5.45 7.42
CA VAL A 228 -5.47 6.06 7.63
C VAL A 228 -5.90 6.11 9.10
N ASP A 229 -5.00 5.78 10.03
CA ASP A 229 -5.23 5.75 11.49
C ASP A 229 -6.51 4.98 11.86
N PHE A 230 -6.72 3.80 11.26
CA PHE A 230 -7.81 2.94 11.66
C PHE A 230 -7.48 2.37 13.05
N PRO A 231 -8.25 2.69 14.11
CA PRO A 231 -7.97 2.16 15.43
C PRO A 231 -8.08 0.64 15.41
N ASP A 232 -7.04 -0.04 15.91
CA ASP A 232 -7.07 -1.48 16.17
C ASP A 232 -8.20 -1.76 17.16
N ASP A 233 -9.33 -2.30 16.69
CA ASP A 233 -10.48 -2.72 17.51
C ASP A 233 -10.19 -3.99 18.36
N HIS A 234 -8.95 -4.17 18.80
CA HIS A 234 -8.53 -5.27 19.67
C HIS A 234 -8.55 -4.85 21.15
N HIS A 235 -9.76 -4.81 21.71
CA HIS A 235 -10.03 -4.88 23.15
C HIS A 235 -10.92 -6.08 23.47
#